data_AF-A0AAW0GGQ8-F1
#
_entry.id   AF-A0AAW0GGQ8-F1
#
_cell.length_a   1.000
_cell.length_b   1.000
_cell.length_c   1.000
_cell.angle_alpha   90.00
_cell.angle_beta   90.00
_cell.angle_gamma   90.00
#
_symmetry.space_group_name_H-M   'P 1'
#
loop_
_entity.id
_entity.type
_entity.pdbx_description
1 polymer ?
#
loop_
_entity_poly.entity_id
_entity_poly.type
_entity_poly.pdbx_seq_one_letter_code
_entity_poly.pdbx_strand_id
1 'polypeptide(L)'
;MSLAEAEAHLLAGNVQEVVLNRYKLNVLQALCVKYKLSVKPTGRRTKQSIVKRDYVLALVQYQAVSNGADVDMDDHEGNREDIARRRLQVHLLEHPGRWRAIRKVDYWWREDEDIDLRELAEQLGYHDKMCKVIDYKNNRPLHQYIPGKLEVDDVEDMLNDEDILRVIVTRHIPGRTG
;
A
#
# COMPACT_ATOMS: atom_id res chain seq x y z
N MET A 1 3.66 -8.63 -15.05
CA MET A 1 3.18 -9.88 -14.45
C MET A 1 1.85 -10.26 -15.07
N SER A 2 1.76 -11.47 -15.59
CA SER A 2 0.62 -11.99 -16.35
C SER A 2 -0.30 -12.87 -15.49
N LEU A 3 -1.53 -13.08 -15.96
CA LEU A 3 -2.52 -13.96 -15.31
C LEU A 3 -2.03 -15.40 -15.17
N ALA A 4 -1.31 -15.91 -16.17
CA ALA A 4 -0.81 -17.28 -16.18
C ALA A 4 0.27 -17.51 -15.10
N GLU A 5 1.14 -16.52 -14.86
CA GLU A 5 2.11 -16.59 -13.78
C GLU A 5 1.42 -16.60 -12.41
N ALA A 6 0.45 -15.70 -12.21
CA ALA A 6 -0.30 -15.62 -10.96
C ALA A 6 -1.06 -16.93 -10.64
N GLU A 7 -1.63 -17.56 -11.66
CA GLU A 7 -2.29 -18.86 -11.56
C GLU A 7 -1.31 -20.00 -11.23
N ALA A 8 -0.14 -20.02 -11.86
CA ALA A 8 0.89 -21.01 -11.57
C ALA A 8 1.36 -20.93 -10.12
N HIS A 9 1.51 -19.72 -9.57
CA HIS A 9 1.78 -19.54 -8.15
C HIS A 9 0.65 -20.09 -7.28
N LEU A 10 -0.61 -19.76 -7.59
CA LEU A 10 -1.79 -20.24 -6.86
C LEU A 10 -1.88 -21.78 -6.81
N LEU A 11 -1.59 -22.45 -7.92
CA LEU A 11 -1.59 -23.91 -8.03
C LEU A 11 -0.37 -24.57 -7.38
N ALA A 12 0.74 -23.85 -7.17
CA ALA A 12 1.94 -24.39 -6.53
C ALA A 12 1.78 -24.64 -5.02
N GLY A 13 0.66 -24.25 -4.41
CA GLY A 13 0.27 -24.69 -3.07
C GLY A 13 0.90 -23.97 -1.89
N ASN A 14 1.73 -22.93 -2.12
CA ASN A 14 2.34 -22.13 -1.05
C ASN A 14 2.28 -20.63 -1.38
N VAL A 15 1.07 -20.11 -1.58
CA VAL A 15 0.87 -18.70 -1.92
C VAL A 15 0.68 -17.88 -0.66
N GLN A 16 1.70 -17.10 -0.36
CA GLN A 16 1.67 -16.08 0.67
C GLN A 16 1.09 -14.78 0.10
N GLU A 17 0.45 -14.00 0.97
CA GLU A 17 -0.09 -12.67 0.66
C GLU A 17 0.93 -11.79 -0.08
N VAL A 18 2.20 -11.89 0.31
CA VAL A 18 3.37 -11.20 -0.27
C VAL A 18 3.56 -11.49 -1.75
N VAL A 19 3.32 -12.73 -2.19
CA VAL A 19 3.46 -13.12 -3.60
C VAL A 19 2.30 -12.55 -4.42
N LEU A 20 1.08 -12.57 -3.88
CA LEU A 20 -0.11 -12.05 -4.56
C LEU A 20 -0.13 -10.52 -4.63
N ASN A 21 0.40 -9.84 -3.61
CA ASN A 21 0.48 -8.37 -3.57
C ASN A 21 1.35 -7.78 -4.68
N ARG A 22 2.26 -8.57 -5.27
CA ARG A 22 3.06 -8.17 -6.43
C ARG A 22 2.21 -8.06 -7.71
N TYR A 23 1.07 -8.74 -7.79
CA TYR A 23 0.20 -8.70 -8.96
C TYR A 23 -0.71 -7.48 -8.98
N LYS A 24 -0.97 -6.97 -10.18
CA LYS A 24 -1.91 -5.85 -10.38
C LYS A 24 -3.33 -6.27 -10.00
N LEU A 25 -4.13 -5.33 -9.52
CA LEU A 25 -5.53 -5.55 -9.13
C LEU A 25 -6.35 -6.29 -10.20
N ASN A 26 -6.21 -5.89 -11.47
CA ASN A 26 -6.94 -6.51 -12.59
C ASN A 26 -6.61 -8.01 -12.75
N VAL A 27 -5.39 -8.43 -12.41
CA VAL A 27 -4.96 -9.84 -12.46
C VAL A 27 -5.59 -10.62 -11.32
N LEU A 28 -5.59 -10.06 -10.11
CA LEU A 28 -6.21 -10.66 -8.93
C LEU A 28 -7.75 -10.77 -9.09
N GLN A 29 -8.37 -9.76 -9.68
CA GLN A 29 -9.79 -9.78 -10.07
C GLN A 29 -10.08 -10.88 -11.09
N ALA A 30 -9.27 -10.98 -12.15
CA ALA A 30 -9.43 -12.01 -13.16
C ALA A 30 -9.27 -13.43 -12.58
N LEU A 31 -8.35 -13.63 -11.63
CA LEU A 31 -8.23 -14.90 -10.90
C LEU A 31 -9.48 -15.19 -10.08
N CYS A 32 -9.97 -14.23 -9.29
CA CYS A 32 -11.18 -14.42 -8.49
C CYS A 32 -12.41 -14.74 -9.36
N VAL A 33 -12.55 -14.10 -10.52
CA VAL A 33 -13.60 -14.41 -11.49
C VAL A 33 -13.43 -15.82 -12.06
N LYS A 34 -12.20 -16.21 -12.42
CA LYS A 34 -11.88 -17.54 -12.99
C LYS A 34 -12.21 -18.66 -12.01
N TYR A 35 -11.89 -18.49 -10.73
CA TYR A 35 -12.16 -19.47 -9.66
C TYR A 35 -13.51 -19.26 -8.96
N LYS A 36 -14.35 -18.35 -9.45
CA LYS A 36 -15.68 -18.02 -8.90
C LYS A 36 -15.64 -17.69 -7.40
N LEU A 37 -14.62 -16.95 -6.96
CA LEU A 37 -14.45 -16.56 -5.57
C LEU A 37 -15.37 -15.40 -5.21
N SER A 38 -16.08 -15.53 -4.09
CA SER A 38 -16.90 -14.47 -3.53
C SER A 38 -16.03 -13.56 -2.66
N VAL A 39 -15.58 -12.44 -3.24
CA VAL A 39 -14.76 -11.47 -2.53
C VAL A 39 -15.68 -10.55 -1.72
N LYS A 40 -15.56 -10.63 -0.39
CA LYS A 40 -16.32 -9.77 0.51
C LYS A 40 -15.45 -8.57 0.91
N PRO A 41 -15.99 -7.35 0.90
CA PRO A 41 -15.27 -6.20 1.42
C PRO A 41 -15.06 -6.39 2.94
N THR A 42 -13.80 -6.41 3.37
CA THR A 42 -13.43 -6.55 4.79
C THR A 42 -13.33 -5.21 5.51
N GLY A 43 -13.39 -4.09 4.79
CA GLY A 43 -13.30 -2.75 5.35
C GLY A 43 -14.54 -2.30 6.13
N ARG A 44 -14.35 -1.71 7.32
CA ARG A 44 -15.38 -1.01 8.11
C ARG A 44 -15.84 0.33 7.48
N ARG A 45 -15.41 0.66 6.25
CA ARG A 45 -15.71 1.94 5.60
C ARG A 45 -17.14 1.96 5.06
N THR A 46 -17.79 3.12 5.18
CA THR A 46 -19.19 3.41 4.78
C THR A 46 -19.46 3.30 3.27
N LYS A 47 -18.42 3.15 2.44
CA LYS A 47 -18.52 2.76 1.03
C LYS A 47 -17.96 1.35 0.89
N GLN A 48 -18.84 0.39 0.58
CA GLN A 48 -18.53 -1.02 0.32
C GLN A 48 -17.72 -1.20 -0.99
N SER A 49 -16.53 -0.63 -1.06
CA SER A 49 -15.63 -0.80 -2.20
C SER A 49 -14.64 -1.91 -1.86
N ILE A 50 -14.64 -2.97 -2.68
CA ILE A 50 -13.72 -4.10 -2.58
C ILE A 50 -12.32 -3.60 -2.97
N VAL A 51 -11.36 -3.73 -2.06
CA VAL A 51 -9.97 -3.29 -2.26
C VAL A 51 -9.09 -4.46 -2.68
N LYS A 52 -7.87 -4.16 -3.16
CA LYS A 52 -6.88 -5.17 -3.60
C LYS A 52 -6.66 -6.25 -2.55
N ARG A 53 -6.56 -5.85 -1.28
CA ARG A 53 -6.41 -6.75 -0.13
C ARG A 53 -7.54 -7.79 -0.04
N ASP A 54 -8.78 -7.41 -0.31
CA ASP A 54 -9.91 -8.36 -0.27
C ASP A 54 -9.75 -9.47 -1.30
N TYR A 55 -9.28 -9.13 -2.51
CA TYR A 55 -9.00 -10.12 -3.56
C TYR A 55 -7.86 -11.05 -3.17
N VAL A 56 -6.82 -10.52 -2.52
CA VAL A 56 -5.68 -11.33 -2.05
C VAL A 56 -6.13 -12.29 -0.96
N LEU A 57 -6.85 -11.81 0.06
CA LEU A 57 -7.38 -12.64 1.14
C LEU A 57 -8.29 -13.76 0.61
N ALA A 58 -9.17 -13.45 -0.35
CA ALA A 58 -10.03 -14.45 -0.97
C ALA A 58 -9.24 -15.56 -1.69
N LEU A 59 -8.14 -15.22 -2.37
CA LEU A 59 -7.28 -16.18 -3.07
C LEU A 59 -6.48 -17.06 -2.11
N VAL A 60 -5.94 -16.47 -1.02
CA VAL A 60 -5.25 -17.22 0.04
C VAL A 60 -6.22 -18.18 0.73
N GLN A 61 -7.42 -17.72 1.05
CA GLN A 61 -8.46 -18.56 1.67
C GLN A 61 -8.92 -19.69 0.74
N TYR A 62 -9.07 -19.41 -0.56
CA TYR A 62 -9.38 -20.45 -1.54
C TYR A 62 -8.29 -21.53 -1.59
N GLN A 63 -7.01 -21.15 -1.52
CA GLN A 63 -5.91 -22.11 -1.52
C GLN A 63 -5.91 -22.98 -0.25
N ALA A 64 -6.16 -22.38 0.91
CA ALA A 64 -6.27 -23.11 2.18
C ALA A 64 -7.40 -24.15 2.15
N VAL A 65 -8.55 -23.79 1.57
CA VAL A 65 -9.70 -24.69 1.42
C VAL A 65 -9.45 -25.75 0.33
N SER A 66 -8.81 -25.39 -0.77
CA SER A 66 -8.54 -26.30 -1.90
C SER A 66 -7.47 -27.35 -1.58
N ASN A 67 -6.57 -27.09 -0.62
CA ASN A 67 -5.52 -28.02 -0.21
C ASN A 67 -5.90 -28.93 0.97
N GLY A 68 -7.16 -28.89 1.45
CA GLY A 68 -7.66 -29.86 2.41
C GLY A 68 -6.98 -29.82 3.78
N ALA A 69 -6.75 -28.63 4.34
CA ALA A 69 -6.40 -28.52 5.75
C ALA A 69 -7.69 -28.50 6.58
N ASP A 70 -8.02 -29.64 7.19
CA ASP A 70 -8.92 -29.70 8.34
C ASP A 70 -8.50 -28.62 9.36
N VAL A 71 -9.46 -27.75 9.67
CA VAL A 71 -9.29 -26.62 10.59
C VAL A 71 -9.28 -27.12 12.02
N ASP A 72 -8.12 -27.60 12.48
CA ASP A 72 -7.83 -27.63 13.90
C ASP A 72 -7.42 -26.22 14.36
N MET A 73 -8.24 -25.74 15.28
CA MET A 73 -8.14 -24.49 15.99
C MET A 73 -6.97 -24.59 16.95
N ASP A 74 -5.78 -24.12 16.56
CA ASP A 74 -4.67 -23.99 17.51
C ASP A 74 -3.93 -22.66 17.40
N ASP A 75 -3.78 -22.09 18.58
CA ASP A 75 -3.23 -20.80 18.93
C ASP A 75 -1.72 -20.82 18.65
N HIS A 76 -1.28 -20.18 17.56
CA HIS A 76 0.14 -19.91 17.33
C HIS A 76 0.41 -18.43 17.15
N GLU A 77 0.52 -17.77 18.30
CA GLU A 77 1.43 -16.66 18.52
C GLU A 77 2.89 -17.13 18.33
N GLY A 78 3.57 -16.63 17.30
CA GLY A 78 5.02 -16.79 17.17
C GLY A 78 5.62 -16.56 15.77
N ASN A 79 6.45 -15.51 15.66
CA ASN A 79 7.51 -15.26 14.65
C ASN A 79 7.05 -14.52 13.35
N ARG A 80 7.07 -13.17 13.21
CA ARG A 80 8.13 -12.14 13.44
C ARG A 80 9.44 -12.55 12.73
N GLU A 81 10.05 -11.87 11.76
CA GLU A 81 9.96 -10.50 11.22
C GLU A 81 10.72 -10.49 9.87
N ASP A 82 10.07 -10.80 8.75
CA ASP A 82 10.58 -10.45 7.41
C ASP A 82 9.58 -9.49 6.78
N ILE A 83 9.35 -8.35 7.44
CA ILE A 83 8.50 -7.30 6.87
C ILE A 83 9.25 -6.76 5.66
N ALA A 84 8.79 -7.15 4.48
CA ALA A 84 9.36 -6.76 3.20
C ALA A 84 9.52 -5.23 3.17
N ARG A 85 10.78 -4.78 3.18
CA ARG A 85 11.12 -3.37 3.05
C ARG A 85 11.20 -3.03 1.57
N ARG A 86 10.32 -2.15 1.12
CA ARG A 86 10.30 -1.65 -0.24
C ARG A 86 11.03 -0.32 -0.29
N ARG A 87 11.87 -0.14 -1.32
CA ARG A 87 12.53 1.13 -1.60
C ARG A 87 11.63 1.96 -2.48
N LEU A 88 11.34 3.18 -2.06
CA LEU A 88 10.62 4.18 -2.84
C LEU A 88 11.45 5.46 -2.98
N GLN A 89 11.34 6.13 -4.12
CA GLN A 89 12.01 7.41 -4.33
C GLN A 89 11.10 8.55 -3.88
N VAL A 90 11.53 9.31 -2.89
CA VAL A 90 10.80 10.49 -2.44
C VAL A 90 11.34 11.73 -3.14
N HIS A 91 10.48 12.35 -3.95
CA HIS A 91 10.77 13.60 -4.64
C HIS A 91 10.12 14.77 -3.90
N LEU A 92 10.95 15.60 -3.29
CA LEU A 92 10.53 16.87 -2.72
C LEU A 92 10.36 17.91 -3.83
N LEU A 93 9.14 18.39 -4.02
CA LEU A 93 8.81 19.48 -4.94
C LEU A 93 8.74 20.82 -4.20
N GLU A 94 9.01 21.91 -4.92
CA GLU A 94 8.87 23.28 -4.42
C GLU A 94 7.40 23.68 -4.26
N HIS A 95 6.58 23.28 -5.22
CA HIS A 95 5.19 23.70 -5.33
C HIS A 95 4.36 22.60 -6.00
N PRO A 96 3.10 22.39 -5.59
CA PRO A 96 2.17 21.54 -6.34
C PRO A 96 2.01 22.15 -7.75
N GLY A 97 2.49 21.45 -8.77
CA GLY A 97 2.51 21.90 -10.17
C GLY A 97 3.89 22.13 -10.78
N ARG A 98 4.96 22.22 -9.98
CA ARG A 98 6.34 22.18 -10.48
C ARG A 98 6.87 20.76 -10.36
N TRP A 99 6.97 20.06 -11.49
CA TRP A 99 7.42 18.67 -11.59
C TRP A 99 8.93 18.46 -11.39
N ARG A 100 9.65 19.53 -11.05
CA ARG A 100 11.08 19.51 -10.79
C ARG A 100 11.32 19.29 -9.30
N ALA A 101 11.88 18.14 -8.96
CA ALA A 101 12.29 17.84 -7.60
C ALA A 101 13.45 18.76 -7.20
N ILE A 102 13.31 19.43 -6.04
CA ILE A 102 14.41 20.15 -5.38
C ILE A 102 15.36 19.13 -4.75
N ARG A 103 14.80 18.06 -4.18
CA ARG A 103 15.55 17.01 -3.48
C ARG A 103 14.94 15.66 -3.76
N LYS A 104 15.80 14.65 -3.84
CA LYS A 104 15.43 13.24 -4.00
C LYS A 104 16.10 12.44 -2.89
N VAL A 105 15.36 11.58 -2.23
CA VAL A 105 15.90 10.65 -1.22
C VAL A 105 15.31 9.27 -1.45
N ASP A 106 16.12 8.24 -1.26
CA ASP A 106 15.64 6.87 -1.19
C ASP A 106 15.08 6.64 0.22
N TYR A 107 13.80 6.29 0.30
CA TYR A 107 13.11 5.97 1.54
C TYR A 107 12.81 4.48 1.58
N TRP A 108 13.14 3.84 2.70
CA TRP A 108 12.88 2.44 2.93
C TRP A 108 11.66 2.31 3.83
N TRP A 109 10.61 1.75 3.26
CA TRP A 109 9.31 1.66 3.92
C TRP A 109 8.89 0.19 4.05
N ARG A 110 8.11 -0.11 5.09
CA ARG A 110 7.56 -1.44 5.35
C ARG A 110 6.16 -1.52 4.75
N GLU A 111 5.89 -2.52 3.91
CA GLU A 111 4.63 -2.64 3.16
C GLU A 111 3.35 -2.83 4.02
N ASP A 112 3.48 -2.93 5.34
CA ASP A 112 2.37 -3.04 6.31
C ASP A 112 2.30 -1.83 7.27
N GLU A 113 3.17 -0.84 7.10
CA GLU A 113 3.27 0.30 8.02
C GLU A 113 2.79 1.59 7.34
N ASP A 114 2.28 2.56 8.11
CA ASP A 114 2.02 3.89 7.57
C ASP A 114 3.34 4.64 7.35
N ILE A 115 3.41 5.50 6.32
CA ILE A 115 4.55 6.40 6.15
C ILE A 115 4.33 7.62 7.05
N ASP A 116 5.25 7.83 8.00
CA ASP A 116 5.26 9.04 8.82
C ASP A 116 5.85 10.22 8.03
N LEU A 117 4.99 11.18 7.71
CA LEU A 117 5.32 12.36 6.90
C LEU A 117 6.12 13.40 7.69
N ARG A 118 6.24 13.25 9.02
CA ARG A 118 7.14 14.06 9.85
C ARG A 118 8.54 13.46 9.80
N GLU A 119 8.67 12.16 10.04
CA GLU A 119 9.97 11.47 9.93
C GLU A 119 10.57 11.66 8.53
N LEU A 120 9.74 11.56 7.49
CA LEU A 120 10.16 11.80 6.12
C LEU A 120 10.64 13.25 5.91
N ALA A 121 9.99 14.23 6.55
CA ALA A 121 10.41 15.63 6.49
C ALA A 121 11.77 15.83 7.19
N GLU A 122 12.01 15.17 8.33
CA GLU A 122 13.29 15.20 9.03
C GLU A 122 14.42 14.60 8.17
N GLN A 123 14.18 13.46 7.53
CA GLN A 123 15.14 12.86 6.59
C GLN A 123 15.45 13.77 5.38
N LEU A 124 14.47 14.59 4.98
CA LEU A 124 14.64 15.63 3.96
C LEU A 124 15.33 16.91 4.49
N GLY A 125 15.65 16.98 5.78
CA GLY A 125 16.31 18.10 6.47
C GLY A 125 15.36 19.17 7.02
N TYR A 126 14.09 18.83 7.27
CA TYR A 126 13.07 19.75 7.76
C TYR A 126 12.44 19.26 9.08
N HIS A 127 13.05 19.64 10.22
CA HIS A 127 12.62 19.21 11.55
C HIS A 127 11.34 19.86 12.08
N ASP A 128 10.99 21.07 11.60
CA ASP A 128 9.80 21.83 12.05
C ASP A 128 8.66 21.87 11.01
N LYS A 129 8.72 21.00 10.00
CA LYS A 129 7.76 21.01 8.90
C LYS A 129 7.18 19.63 8.66
N MET A 130 6.08 19.59 7.90
CA MET A 130 5.40 18.35 7.58
C MET A 130 5.32 18.19 6.06
N CYS A 131 5.64 16.99 5.59
CA CYS A 131 5.40 16.64 4.19
C CYS A 131 3.89 16.51 3.94
N LYS A 132 3.45 16.97 2.77
CA LYS A 132 2.16 16.59 2.18
C LYS A 132 2.43 15.85 0.90
N VAL A 133 1.77 14.72 0.76
CA VAL A 133 1.86 13.88 -0.44
C VAL A 133 1.05 14.54 -1.55
N ILE A 134 1.62 14.55 -2.75
CA ILE A 134 0.93 14.97 -3.97
C ILE A 134 0.40 13.72 -4.64
N ASP A 135 -0.90 13.70 -4.88
CA ASP A 135 -1.54 12.72 -5.71
C ASP A 135 -1.02 12.83 -7.14
N TYR A 136 -0.35 11.77 -7.63
CA TYR A 136 0.19 11.71 -8.98
C TYR A 136 -0.90 11.83 -10.06
N LYS A 137 -2.09 11.27 -9.82
CA LYS A 137 -3.20 11.22 -10.78
C LYS A 137 -3.92 12.56 -10.86
N ASN A 138 -4.17 13.17 -9.71
CA ASN A 138 -4.97 14.40 -9.60
C ASN A 138 -4.13 15.69 -9.56
N ASN A 139 -2.80 15.58 -9.45
CA ASN A 139 -1.85 16.70 -9.37
C ASN A 139 -2.18 17.73 -8.29
N ARG A 140 -2.81 17.27 -7.21
CA ARG A 140 -3.22 18.10 -6.08
C ARG A 140 -2.61 17.55 -4.80
N PRO A 141 -2.22 18.43 -3.86
CA PRO A 141 -1.85 17.98 -2.52
C PRO A 141 -3.06 17.32 -1.89
N LEU A 142 -2.88 16.08 -1.45
CA LEU A 142 -3.99 15.28 -0.97
C LEU A 142 -4.56 15.90 0.31
N HIS A 143 -5.87 16.12 0.33
CA HIS A 143 -6.54 16.96 1.33
C HIS A 143 -7.06 16.19 2.54
N GLN A 144 -6.83 14.88 2.61
CA GLN A 144 -7.66 14.01 3.45
C GLN A 144 -6.92 12.79 4.01
N TYR A 145 -5.72 13.01 4.57
CA TYR A 145 -5.15 12.05 5.52
C TYR A 145 -5.08 12.63 6.91
N ILE A 146 -5.08 11.73 7.89
CA ILE A 146 -4.70 12.05 9.27
C ILE A 146 -3.41 12.88 9.21
N PRO A 147 -3.38 14.08 9.80
CA PRO A 147 -2.25 14.97 9.66
C PRO A 147 -0.96 14.30 10.16
N GLY A 148 -0.03 14.11 9.23
CA GLY A 148 1.31 13.60 9.51
C GLY A 148 1.54 12.15 9.09
N LYS A 149 0.54 11.46 8.54
CA LYS A 149 0.68 10.07 8.09
C LYS A 149 0.10 9.87 6.69
N LEU A 150 0.73 8.98 5.92
CA LEU A 150 0.16 8.38 4.72
C LEU A 150 -0.14 6.93 5.04
N GLU A 151 -1.41 6.55 4.98
CA GLU A 151 -1.86 5.19 5.28
C GLU A 151 -1.25 4.19 4.29
N VAL A 152 -0.89 3.00 4.78
CA VAL A 152 -0.31 1.90 3.98
C VAL A 152 -1.11 1.60 2.70
N ASP A 153 -2.44 1.55 2.80
CA ASP A 153 -3.35 1.26 1.69
C ASP A 153 -3.31 2.34 0.58
N ASP A 154 -2.93 3.56 0.94
CA ASP A 154 -2.87 4.70 0.04
C ASP A 154 -1.48 4.90 -0.58
N VAL A 155 -0.43 4.29 -0.01
CA VAL A 155 0.94 4.40 -0.55
C VAL A 155 0.97 3.96 -2.01
N GLU A 156 0.44 2.77 -2.34
CA GLU A 156 0.45 2.27 -3.72
C GLU A 156 -0.30 3.19 -4.70
N ASP A 157 -1.38 3.85 -4.27
CA ASP A 157 -2.15 4.74 -5.14
C ASP A 157 -1.43 6.08 -5.39
N MET A 158 -0.53 6.45 -4.47
CA MET A 158 0.27 7.68 -4.52
C MET A 158 1.60 7.51 -5.28
N LEU A 159 2.05 6.28 -5.49
CA LEU A 159 3.24 5.98 -6.29
C LEU A 159 2.91 6.07 -7.79
N ASN A 160 3.86 6.53 -8.58
CA ASN A 160 3.79 6.40 -10.04
C ASN A 160 4.30 5.02 -10.50
N ASP A 161 4.27 4.75 -11.81
CA ASP A 161 4.82 3.52 -12.40
C ASP A 161 6.32 3.27 -12.14
N GLU A 162 7.04 4.22 -11.54
CA GLU A 162 8.46 4.15 -11.18
C GLU A 162 8.70 4.09 -9.66
N ASP A 163 7.67 3.80 -8.85
CA ASP A 163 7.76 3.78 -7.38
C ASP A 163 8.25 5.13 -6.77
N ILE A 164 7.83 6.24 -7.38
CA ILE A 164 8.18 7.60 -6.93
C ILE A 164 7.02 8.21 -6.15
N LEU A 165 7.28 8.53 -4.88
CA LEU A 165 6.39 9.32 -4.03
C LEU A 165 6.74 10.81 -4.15
N ARG A 166 5.75 11.65 -4.45
CA ARG A 166 5.97 13.10 -4.55
C ARG A 166 5.43 13.80 -3.32
N VAL A 167 6.25 14.65 -2.73
CA VAL A 167 5.89 15.38 -1.52
C VAL A 167 6.22 16.86 -1.67
N ILE A 168 5.45 17.71 -1.00
CA ILE A 168 5.79 19.10 -0.73
C ILE A 168 5.95 19.29 0.76
N VAL A 169 6.85 20.15 1.18
CA VAL A 169 6.97 20.49 2.59
C VAL A 169 6.09 21.70 2.87
N THR A 170 5.15 21.53 3.80
CA THR A 170 4.28 22.63 4.26
C THR A 170 4.69 23.05 5.66
N ARG A 171 4.51 24.34 5.98
CA ARG A 171 4.69 24.81 7.36
C ARG A 171 3.71 24.05 8.25
N HIS A 172 4.21 23.47 9.33
CA HIS A 172 3.36 22.93 10.38
C HIS A 172 2.48 24.07 10.89
N ILE A 173 1.16 23.93 10.74
CA ILE A 173 0.19 24.83 11.39
C ILE A 173 -0.33 24.04 12.60
N PRO A 174 0.29 24.17 13.79
CA PRO A 174 -0.29 23.60 14.98
C PRO A 174 -1.62 24.29 15.28
N GLY A 175 -2.71 23.54 15.31
CA GLY A 175 -4.00 23.99 15.86
C GLY A 175 -4.99 24.58 14.85
N ARG A 176 -5.81 23.71 14.25
CA ARG A 176 -7.16 24.12 13.83
C ARG A 176 -8.16 22.99 14.14
N THR A 177 -8.37 22.78 15.44
CA THR A 177 -9.66 22.33 15.95
C THR A 177 -10.68 23.40 15.62
N GLY A 178 -11.65 23.07 14.77
CA GLY A 178 -12.88 23.81 14.55
C GLY A 178 -14.02 22.83 14.56
#